data_AF-A0A6V7K3P2-F1
#
_entry.id   AF-A0A6V7K3P2-F1
#
_cell.length_a   1.000
_cell.length_b   1.000
_cell.length_c   1.000
_cell.angle_alpha   90.00
_cell.angle_beta   90.00
_cell.angle_gamma   90.00
#
_symmetry.space_group_name_H-M   'P 1'
#
loop_
_entity.id
_entity.type
_entity.pdbx_description
1 polymer ?
#
loop_
_entity_poly.entity_id
_entity_poly.type
_entity_poly.pdbx_seq_one_letter_code
_entity_poly.pdbx_strand_id
1 'polypeptide(L)'
;GHCLLEMPSGTGKTITLLSLIVAYMLEHPLAVTKLIYCSRTVPEIEKVIEELKNLMDYYEKETQNKPKIVGVVLTSRKNMCIHPE
;
A
#
# COMPACT_ATOMS: atom_id res chain seq x y z
N GLY A 1 6.45 15.25 -11.38
CA GLY A 1 5.43 16.32 -11.41
C GLY A 1 4.19 15.86 -10.67
N HIS A 2 3.21 16.74 -10.46
CA HIS A 2 1.92 16.39 -9.86
C HIS A 2 0.93 15.97 -10.95
N CYS A 3 0.06 15.01 -10.65
CA CYS A 3 -0.95 14.49 -11.57
C CYS A 3 -2.29 14.38 -10.84
N LEU A 4 -3.38 14.69 -11.54
CA LEU A 4 -4.74 14.40 -11.12
C LEU A 4 -5.26 13.24 -11.95
N LEU A 5 -5.58 12.13 -11.29
CA LEU A 5 -6.06 10.92 -11.95
C LEU A 5 -7.49 10.64 -11.49
N GLU A 6 -8.44 10.69 -12.44
CA GLU A 6 -9.81 10.27 -12.19
C GLU A 6 -9.95 8.78 -12.55
N MET A 7 -10.41 8.00 -11.57
CA MET A 7 -10.70 6.58 -11.76
C MET A 7 -12.15 6.34 -11.32
N PRO A 8 -12.99 5.65 -12.10
CA PRO A 8 -14.39 5.36 -11.72
C PRO A 8 -14.47 4.29 -10.64
N SER A 9 -15.57 4.24 -9.88
CA SER A 9 -15.74 3.27 -8.78
C SER A 9 -15.84 1.81 -9.29
N GLY A 10 -15.31 0.87 -8.51
CA GLY A 10 -15.37 -0.57 -8.83
C GLY A 10 -14.23 -1.11 -9.72
N THR A 11 -13.24 -0.31 -10.08
CA THR A 11 -12.15 -0.71 -10.99
C THR A 11 -10.86 -1.18 -10.31
N GLY A 12 -10.90 -1.49 -9.01
CA GLY A 12 -9.68 -1.91 -8.28
C GLY A 12 -8.61 -0.82 -8.21
N LYS A 13 -9.01 0.46 -8.12
CA LYS A 13 -8.11 1.63 -8.10
C LYS A 13 -6.90 1.44 -7.18
N THR A 14 -7.16 0.95 -5.96
CA THR A 14 -6.16 0.73 -4.92
C THR A 14 -5.12 -0.29 -5.37
N ILE A 15 -5.55 -1.51 -5.74
CA ILE A 15 -4.62 -2.58 -6.12
C ILE A 15 -3.84 -2.21 -7.38
N THR A 16 -4.47 -1.57 -8.36
CA THR A 16 -3.80 -1.11 -9.58
C THR A 16 -2.70 -0.09 -9.28
N LEU A 17 -2.97 0.89 -8.41
CA LEU A 17 -1.97 1.88 -7.98
C LEU A 17 -0.82 1.23 -7.19
N LEU A 18 -1.15 0.36 -6.24
CA LEU A 18 -0.15 -0.34 -5.45
C LEU A 18 0.76 -1.21 -6.32
N SER A 19 0.19 -2.00 -7.23
CA SER A 19 0.94 -2.87 -8.15
C SER A 19 1.91 -2.07 -9.03
N LEU A 20 1.43 -0.97 -9.62
CA LEU A 20 2.27 -0.12 -10.47
C LEU A 20 3.45 0.48 -9.68
N ILE A 21 3.16 1.04 -8.50
CA ILE A 21 4.18 1.72 -7.69
C ILE A 21 5.20 0.72 -7.15
N VAL A 22 4.75 -0.44 -6.66
CA VAL A 22 5.65 -1.49 -6.16
C VAL A 22 6.55 -2.02 -7.28
N ALA A 23 6.00 -2.29 -8.47
CA ALA A 23 6.81 -2.70 -9.62
C ALA A 23 7.87 -1.65 -9.97
N TYR A 24 7.48 -0.36 -10.00
CA TYR A 24 8.40 0.73 -10.28
C TYR A 24 9.50 0.89 -9.22
N MET A 25 9.16 0.71 -7.94
CA MET A 25 10.14 0.74 -6.83
C MET A 25 11.15 -0.41 -6.92
N LEU A 26 10.71 -1.59 -7.40
CA LEU A 26 11.59 -2.75 -7.58
C LEU A 26 12.54 -2.58 -8.76
N GLU A 27 12.07 -2.00 -9.87
CA GLU A 27 12.88 -1.77 -11.07
C GLU A 27 13.82 -0.55 -10.92
N HIS A 28 13.40 0.47 -10.16
CA HIS A 28 14.15 1.71 -9.95
C HIS A 28 14.33 2.07 -8.46
N PRO A 29 15.08 1.26 -7.69
CA PRO A 29 15.20 1.42 -6.24
C PRO A 29 15.91 2.72 -5.81
N LEU A 30 16.68 3.35 -6.70
CA LEU A 30 17.35 4.62 -6.42
C LEU A 30 16.46 5.85 -6.70
N ALA A 31 15.41 5.69 -7.51
CA ALA A 31 14.53 6.79 -7.90
C ALA A 31 13.35 6.95 -6.93
N VAL A 32 12.73 5.83 -6.53
CA VAL A 32 11.59 5.83 -5.60
C VAL A 32 11.81 4.79 -4.53
N THR A 33 11.96 5.25 -3.29
CA THR A 33 12.26 4.41 -2.13
C THR A 33 11.09 4.27 -1.16
N LYS A 34 10.11 5.17 -1.23
CA LYS A 34 9.00 5.23 -0.26
C LYS A 34 7.69 5.65 -0.93
N LEU A 35 6.62 4.93 -0.61
CA LEU A 35 5.25 5.30 -0.91
C LEU A 35 4.57 5.86 0.35
N ILE A 36 3.94 7.03 0.24
CA ILE A 36 3.04 7.57 1.25
C ILE A 36 1.63 7.52 0.69
N TYR A 37 0.77 6.69 1.30
CA TYR A 37 -0.63 6.54 0.90
C TYR A 37 -1.53 7.18 1.95
N CYS A 38 -2.33 8.17 1.54
CA CYS A 38 -3.24 8.89 2.43
C CYS A 38 -4.69 8.49 2.14
N SER A 39 -5.37 7.94 3.14
CA SER A 39 -6.81 7.64 3.10
C SER A 39 -7.57 8.54 4.07
N ARG A 40 -8.89 8.68 3.89
CA ARG A 40 -9.73 9.56 4.74
C ARG A 40 -10.22 8.86 5.99
N THR A 41 -10.48 7.56 5.93
CA THR A 41 -11.07 6.80 7.04
C THR A 41 -10.23 5.59 7.42
N VAL A 42 -10.35 5.13 8.67
CA VAL A 42 -9.62 3.95 9.16
C VAL A 42 -9.99 2.67 8.39
N PRO A 43 -11.28 2.39 8.07
CA PRO A 43 -11.62 1.23 7.25
C PRO A 43 -11.04 1.28 5.83
N GLU A 44 -10.84 2.47 5.25
CA GLU A 44 -10.12 2.59 3.97
C GLU A 44 -8.64 2.21 4.12
N ILE A 45 -8.00 2.58 5.24
CA ILE A 45 -6.59 2.21 5.53
C ILE A 45 -6.45 0.69 5.68
N GLU A 46 -7.35 0.06 6.44
CA GLU A 46 -7.35 -1.40 6.65
C GLU A 46 -7.45 -2.15 5.32
N LYS A 47 -8.37 -1.72 4.44
CA LYS A 47 -8.51 -2.29 3.08
C LYS A 47 -7.24 -2.15 2.25
N VAL A 48 -6.58 -0.99 2.28
CA VAL A 48 -5.34 -0.76 1.52
C VAL A 48 -4.24 -1.72 1.97
N ILE A 49 -4.17 -2.02 3.27
CA ILE A 49 -3.15 -2.91 3.84
C ILE A 49 -3.44 -4.37 3.51
N GLU A 50 -4.70 -4.77 3.53
CA GLU A 50 -5.12 -6.09 3.06
C GLU A 50 -4.76 -6.29 1.58
N GLU A 51 -5.04 -5.31 0.73
CA GLU A 51 -4.65 -5.33 -0.69
C GLU A 51 -3.13 -5.36 -0.88
N LEU A 52 -2.37 -4.60 -0.07
CA LEU A 52 -0.91 -4.64 -0.09
C LEU A 52 -0.37 -6.03 0.29
N LYS A 53 -0.97 -6.68 1.30
CA LYS A 53 -0.60 -8.03 1.71
C LYS A 53 -0.87 -9.04 0.60
N ASN A 54 -2.04 -8.96 -0.03
CA ASN A 54 -2.40 -9.80 -1.17
C ASN A 54 -1.41 -9.62 -2.33
N LEU A 55 -0.98 -8.40 -2.60
CA LEU A 55 0.03 -8.09 -3.62
C LEU A 55 1.39 -8.73 -3.29
N MET A 56 1.86 -8.62 -2.03
CA MET A 56 3.14 -9.22 -1.63
C MET A 56 3.11 -10.75 -1.71
N ASP A 57 2.00 -11.36 -1.30
CA ASP A 57 1.81 -12.81 -1.39
C ASP A 57 1.69 -13.27 -2.86
N TYR A 58 1.14 -12.44 -3.74
CA TYR A 58 1.16 -12.68 -5.20
C TYR A 58 2.60 -12.66 -5.75
N TYR A 59 3.41 -11.66 -5.41
CA TYR A 59 4.81 -11.61 -5.83
C TYR A 59 5.61 -12.83 -5.33
N GLU A 60 5.41 -13.23 -4.08
CA GLU A 60 6.07 -14.40 -3.51
C GLU A 60 5.72 -15.68 -4.26
N LYS A 61 4.46 -15.85 -4.67
CA LYS A 61 4.01 -17.01 -5.46
C LYS A 61 4.58 -17.01 -6.88
N GLU A 62 4.52 -15.89 -7.58
CA GLU A 62 4.88 -15.82 -9.01
C GLU A 62 6.39 -15.76 -9.25
N THR A 63 7.14 -15.07 -8.38
CA THR A 63 8.57 -14.82 -8.58
C THR A 63 9.47 -15.63 -7.65
N GLN A 64 8.87 -16.40 -6.72
CA GLN A 64 9.56 -17.11 -5.62
C GLN A 64 10.43 -16.20 -4.74
N ASN A 65 10.29 -14.87 -4.86
CA ASN A 65 11.07 -13.91 -4.12
C ASN A 65 10.13 -12.84 -3.55
N LYS A 66 10.10 -12.72 -2.22
CA LYS A 66 9.26 -11.73 -1.56
C LYS A 66 9.96 -10.36 -1.61
N PRO A 67 9.31 -9.31 -2.17
CA PRO A 67 9.83 -7.95 -2.13
C PRO A 67 10.14 -7.53 -0.69
N LYS A 68 11.32 -6.95 -0.45
CA LYS A 68 11.73 -6.44 0.88
C LYS A 68 11.06 -5.10 1.19
N ILE A 69 9.74 -5.10 1.26
CA ILE A 69 8.91 -3.91 1.51
C ILE A 69 8.22 -4.07 2.85
N VAL A 70 8.33 -3.05 3.70
CA VAL A 70 7.64 -2.98 5.00
C VAL A 70 6.49 -2.00 4.89
N GLY A 71 5.25 -2.48 5.07
CA GLY A 71 4.07 -1.65 5.19
C GLY A 71 3.89 -1.17 6.63
N VAL A 72 3.70 0.13 6.83
CA VAL A 72 3.43 0.73 8.13
C VAL A 72 2.10 1.46 8.09
N VAL A 73 1.26 1.19 9.08
CA VAL A 73 -0.02 1.88 9.29
C VAL A 73 0.13 2.87 10.42
N LEU A 74 -0.34 4.10 10.20
CA LEU A 74 -0.42 5.11 11.24
C LEU A 74 -1.87 5.55 11.40
N THR A 75 -2.41 5.40 12.61
CA THR A 75 -3.74 5.88 12.98
C THR A 75 -3.68 6.63 14.31
N SER A 76 -4.83 7.17 14.76
CA SER A 76 -4.89 7.91 16.02
C SER A 76 -4.55 7.04 17.23
N ARG A 77 -4.13 7.66 18.33
CA ARG A 77 -3.85 6.96 19.60
C ARG A 77 -5.00 6.07 20.07
N LYS A 78 -6.25 6.45 19.82
CA LYS A 78 -7.43 5.65 20.20
C LYS A 78 -7.40 4.22 19.62
N ASN A 79 -6.73 4.02 18.49
CA ASN A 79 -6.68 2.73 17.79
C ASN A 79 -5.37 1.96 18.05
N MET A 80 -4.35 2.63 18.60
CA MET A 80 -3.00 2.08 18.79
C MET A 80 -2.55 2.07 20.25
N CYS A 81 -3.38 2.55 21.18
CA CYS A 81 -3.09 2.54 22.60
C CYS A 81 -3.26 1.12 23.14
N ILE A 82 -2.22 0.60 23.77
CA ILE A 82 -2.23 -0.69 24.46
C ILE A 82 -2.55 -0.56 25.95
N HIS A 83 -2.49 0.65 26.48
CA HIS A 83 -2.75 0.90 27.89
C HIS A 83 -4.27 0.79 28.12
N PRO A 84 -4.72 -0.04 29.08
CA PRO A 84 -6.14 -0.22 29.37
C PRO A 84 -6.79 0.98 30.08
N GLU A 85 -6.00 1.91 30.63
CA GLU A 85 -6.45 3.13 31.33
C GLU A 85 -6.25 4.40 30.48
#